data_AF-A0A7U1BEZ9-F1
#
_entry.id   AF-A0A7U1BEZ9-F1
#
_cell.length_a   1.000
_cell.length_b   1.000
_cell.length_c   1.000
_cell.angle_alpha   90.00
_cell.angle_beta   90.00
_cell.angle_gamma   90.00
#
_symmetry.space_group_name_H-M   'P 1'
#
loop_
_entity.id
_entity.type
_entity.pdbx_description
1 polymer ?
#
loop_
_entity_poly.entity_id
_entity_poly.type
_entity_poly.pdbx_seq_one_letter_code
_entity_poly.pdbx_strand_id
1 'polypeptide(L)'
;IRLLNIRSIHNLNNSYKHFRFKQWLAGLIDGDGSFLLSKKGYASSPPPYGPEITMDIRDERALQAVKNVYGGSIKLRSGVSALRYRLHNKEGLLNLINDVNGEIRNPIRLIQLNYICLKYNIT
;
A
#
# COMPACT_ATOMS: atom_id res chain seq x y z
N ILE A 1 12.11 -12.42 -38.32
CA ILE A 1 11.28 -11.60 -37.39
C ILE A 1 10.45 -12.57 -36.56
N ARG A 2 10.77 -12.80 -35.28
CA ARG A 2 9.99 -13.71 -34.42
C ARG A 2 8.68 -13.03 -34.04
N LEU A 3 7.57 -13.53 -34.54
CA LEU A 3 6.23 -13.11 -34.12
C LEU A 3 6.00 -13.63 -32.70
N LEU A 4 5.97 -12.72 -31.72
CA LEU A 4 5.61 -13.05 -30.34
C LEU A 4 4.12 -13.41 -30.27
N ASN A 5 3.80 -14.49 -29.56
CA ASN A 5 2.43 -14.97 -29.36
C ASN A 5 1.58 -13.89 -28.65
N ILE A 6 0.37 -13.62 -29.17
CA ILE A 6 -0.59 -12.65 -28.62
C ILE A 6 -0.84 -12.87 -27.11
N ARG A 7 -0.94 -14.12 -26.65
CA ARG A 7 -1.08 -14.43 -25.21
C ARG A 7 0.14 -13.98 -24.39
N SER A 8 1.34 -14.15 -24.93
CA SER A 8 2.57 -13.67 -24.30
C SER A 8 2.59 -12.13 -24.23
N ILE A 9 2.15 -11.45 -25.28
CA ILE A 9 2.02 -9.98 -25.30
C ILE A 9 0.99 -9.49 -24.28
N HIS A 10 -0.19 -10.12 -24.16
CA HIS A 10 -1.17 -9.77 -23.14
C HIS A 10 -0.64 -9.96 -21.71
N ASN A 11 0.07 -11.05 -21.45
CA ASN A 11 0.68 -11.29 -20.13
C ASN A 11 1.78 -10.27 -19.81
N LEU A 12 2.63 -9.93 -20.78
CA LEU A 12 3.64 -8.87 -20.63
C LEU A 12 2.98 -7.51 -20.34
N ASN A 13 1.91 -7.17 -21.07
CA ASN A 13 1.16 -5.94 -20.85
C ASN A 13 0.51 -5.89 -19.45
N ASN A 14 -0.03 -7.01 -18.97
CA ASN A 14 -0.58 -7.10 -17.62
C ASN A 14 0.53 -6.96 -16.57
N SER A 15 1.66 -7.64 -16.75
CA SER A 15 2.83 -7.50 -15.88
C SER A 15 3.32 -6.05 -15.82
N TYR A 16 3.41 -5.38 -16.96
CA TYR A 16 3.83 -3.98 -17.04
C TYR A 16 2.82 -3.03 -16.39
N LYS A 17 1.51 -3.25 -16.60
CA LYS A 17 0.46 -2.47 -15.91
C LYS A 17 0.53 -2.66 -14.40
N HIS A 18 0.73 -3.89 -13.93
CA HIS A 18 0.90 -4.19 -12.51
C HIS A 18 2.14 -3.49 -11.96
N PHE A 19 3.28 -3.58 -12.66
CA PHE A 19 4.50 -2.89 -12.25
C PHE A 19 4.30 -1.38 -12.12
N ARG A 20 3.67 -0.73 -13.11
CA ARG A 20 3.36 0.71 -13.02
C ARG A 20 2.43 1.06 -11.86
N PHE A 21 1.45 0.20 -11.57
CA PHE A 21 0.58 0.41 -10.41
C PHE A 21 1.37 0.35 -9.09
N LYS A 22 2.29 -0.60 -8.95
CA LYS A 22 3.17 -0.73 -7.78
C LYS A 22 4.05 0.51 -7.59
N GLN A 23 4.66 1.00 -8.67
CA GLN A 23 5.47 2.22 -8.64
C GLN A 23 4.64 3.46 -8.28
N TRP A 24 3.45 3.58 -8.88
CA TRP A 24 2.51 4.66 -8.56
C TRP A 24 2.09 4.61 -7.08
N LEU A 25 1.78 3.42 -6.55
CA LEU A 25 1.43 3.22 -5.16
C LEU A 25 2.58 3.58 -4.21
N ALA A 26 3.81 3.19 -4.54
CA ALA A 26 4.99 3.56 -3.75
C ALA A 26 5.16 5.09 -3.70
N GLY A 27 5.01 5.78 -4.83
CA GLY A 27 5.04 7.24 -4.89
C GLY A 27 3.91 7.90 -4.08
N LEU A 28 2.70 7.34 -4.14
CA LEU A 28 1.56 7.80 -3.34
C LEU A 28 1.86 7.68 -1.83
N ILE A 29 2.46 6.56 -1.40
CA ILE A 29 2.84 6.34 0.00
C ILE A 29 3.98 7.28 0.43
N ASP A 30 4.93 7.56 -0.46
CA ASP A 30 6.04 8.48 -0.20
C ASP A 30 5.58 9.93 0.03
N GLY A 31 4.50 10.34 -0.66
CA GLY A 31 3.89 11.66 -0.53
C GLY A 31 2.92 11.80 0.63
N ASP A 32 1.88 10.97 0.65
CA ASP A 32 0.71 11.13 1.55
C ASP A 32 0.52 9.97 2.53
N GLY A 33 1.40 8.97 2.46
CA GLY A 33 1.34 7.75 3.25
C GLY A 33 2.21 7.78 4.49
N SER A 34 1.95 6.84 5.39
CA SER A 34 2.79 6.51 6.54
C SER A 34 2.61 5.06 6.92
N PHE A 35 3.69 4.41 7.34
CA PHE A 35 3.61 3.06 7.91
C PHE A 35 3.56 3.21 9.43
N LEU A 36 2.37 2.96 10.00
CA LEU A 36 2.13 3.19 11.41
C LEU A 36 2.27 1.91 12.23
N LEU A 37 2.99 2.03 13.35
CA LEU A 37 3.06 1.03 14.40
C LEU A 37 2.32 1.56 15.63
N SER A 38 1.19 0.94 15.99
CA SER A 38 0.55 1.25 17.27
C SER A 38 1.37 0.67 18.44
N LYS A 39 1.61 1.49 19.48
CA LYS A 39 2.29 1.09 20.73
C LYS A 39 1.43 0.22 21.65
N LYS A 40 0.09 0.24 21.50
CA LYS A 40 -0.86 -0.53 22.30
C LYS A 40 -1.69 -1.43 21.39
N GLY A 41 -1.47 -2.74 21.49
CA GLY A 41 -2.46 -3.74 21.14
C GLY A 41 -3.29 -4.00 22.37
N TYR A 42 -4.60 -4.19 22.21
CA TYR A 42 -5.40 -4.81 23.27
C TYR A 42 -4.75 -6.15 23.64
N ALA A 43 -4.79 -6.50 24.93
CA ALA A 43 -4.02 -7.54 25.59
C ALA A 43 -4.21 -8.99 25.08
N SER A 44 -4.69 -9.19 23.85
CA SER A 44 -4.90 -10.49 23.22
C SER A 44 -4.78 -10.47 21.69
N SER A 45 -4.40 -9.35 21.06
CA SER A 45 -4.24 -9.27 19.61
C SER A 45 -3.00 -8.46 19.21
N PRO A 46 -2.29 -8.82 18.11
CA PRO A 46 -1.23 -7.98 17.58
C PRO A 46 -1.81 -6.57 17.31
N PRO A 47 -1.15 -5.48 17.74
CA PRO A 47 -1.60 -4.13 17.44
C PRO A 47 -1.92 -3.95 15.94
N PRO A 48 -2.85 -3.07 15.55
CA PRO A 48 -3.06 -2.78 14.13
C PRO A 48 -1.78 -2.16 13.55
N TYR A 49 -1.22 -2.82 12.53
CA TYR A 49 -0.06 -2.35 11.78
C TYR A 49 -0.45 -2.23 10.30
N GLY A 50 0.02 -1.18 9.64
CA GLY A 50 -0.13 -1.06 8.20
C GLY A 50 -0.06 0.38 7.70
N PRO A 51 -0.10 0.56 6.37
CA PRO A 51 -0.10 1.88 5.77
C PRO A 51 -1.39 2.64 6.13
N GLU A 52 -1.20 3.90 6.47
CA GLU A 52 -2.22 4.93 6.51
C GLU A 52 -1.92 5.95 5.40
N ILE A 53 -2.88 6.21 4.52
CA ILE A 53 -2.78 7.24 3.48
C ILE A 53 -3.90 8.23 3.76
N THR A 54 -3.57 9.52 3.87
CA THR A 54 -4.58 10.58 4.09
C THR A 54 -4.50 11.56 2.94
N MET A 55 -5.62 11.76 2.23
CA MET A 55 -5.70 12.65 1.07
C MET A 55 -6.91 13.56 1.18
N ASP A 56 -6.96 14.62 0.37
CA ASP A 56 -8.15 15.45 0.19
C ASP A 56 -9.34 14.59 -0.28
N ILE A 57 -10.56 14.98 0.09
CA ILE A 57 -11.78 14.25 -0.30
C ILE A 57 -11.93 14.13 -1.83
N ARG A 58 -11.40 15.08 -2.60
CA ARG A 58 -11.43 15.08 -4.07
C ARG A 58 -10.62 13.92 -4.67
N ASP A 59 -9.64 13.41 -3.93
CA ASP A 59 -8.75 12.33 -4.37
C ASP A 59 -9.21 10.93 -3.91
N GLU A 60 -10.50 10.79 -3.53
CA GLU A 60 -11.09 9.52 -3.11
C GLU A 60 -10.75 8.36 -4.07
N ARG A 61 -10.76 8.62 -5.38
CA ARG A 61 -10.50 7.60 -6.41
C ARG A 61 -9.14 6.94 -6.24
N ALA A 62 -8.12 7.68 -5.82
CA ALA A 62 -6.80 7.11 -5.56
C ALA A 62 -6.87 6.11 -4.40
N LEU A 63 -7.53 6.48 -3.30
CA LEU A 63 -7.71 5.60 -2.15
C LEU A 63 -8.56 4.36 -2.49
N GLN A 64 -9.61 4.52 -3.29
CA GLN A 64 -10.43 3.39 -3.75
C GLN A 64 -9.63 2.43 -4.64
N ALA A 65 -8.74 2.93 -5.50
CA ALA A 65 -7.85 2.09 -6.30
C ALA A 65 -6.96 1.21 -5.42
N VAL A 66 -6.39 1.75 -4.33
CA VAL A 66 -5.62 0.98 -3.36
C VAL A 66 -6.50 -0.03 -2.63
N LYS A 67 -7.67 0.41 -2.14
CA LYS A 67 -8.62 -0.44 -1.41
C LYS A 67 -9.12 -1.63 -2.24
N ASN A 68 -9.36 -1.43 -3.53
CA ASN A 68 -9.84 -2.48 -4.42
C ASN A 68 -8.81 -3.60 -4.64
N VAL A 69 -7.52 -3.32 -4.45
CA VAL A 69 -6.43 -4.30 -4.60
C VAL A 69 -6.10 -4.97 -3.26
N TYR A 70 -5.99 -4.20 -2.18
CA TYR A 70 -5.46 -4.72 -0.90
C TYR A 70 -6.52 -4.86 0.20
N GLY A 71 -7.74 -4.36 0.00
CA GLY A 71 -8.80 -4.31 1.00
C GLY A 71 -8.65 -3.11 1.94
N GLY A 72 -8.97 -3.27 3.22
CA GLY A 72 -8.89 -2.18 4.21
C GLY A 72 -10.13 -1.27 4.23
N SER A 73 -9.98 -0.09 4.84
CA SER A 73 -11.09 0.84 5.08
C SER A 73 -10.73 2.28 4.72
N ILE A 74 -11.70 3.01 4.16
CA ILE A 74 -11.61 4.46 3.92
C ILE A 74 -12.64 5.12 4.82
N LYS A 75 -12.21 6.13 5.58
CA LYS A 75 -13.08 6.89 6.48
C LYS A 75 -12.81 8.39 6.34
N LEU A 76 -13.84 9.19 6.52
CA LEU A 76 -13.69 10.65 6.66
C LEU A 76 -12.87 10.99 7.90
N ARG A 77 -12.08 12.05 7.81
CA ARG A 77 -11.39 12.66 8.94
C ARG A 77 -12.30 13.73 9.56
N SER A 78 -12.56 13.64 10.85
CA SER A 78 -13.37 14.65 11.55
C SER A 78 -12.70 16.03 11.51
N GLY A 79 -13.48 17.06 11.18
CA GLY A 79 -13.04 18.46 11.22
C GLY A 79 -12.17 18.90 10.03
N VAL A 80 -11.92 18.04 9.04
CA VAL A 80 -11.16 18.38 7.82
C VAL A 80 -11.76 17.72 6.59
N SER A 81 -11.63 18.34 5.41
CA SER A 81 -12.11 17.81 4.13
C SER A 81 -11.16 16.75 3.55
N ALA A 82 -10.91 15.68 4.32
CA ALA A 82 -9.95 14.64 3.97
C ALA A 82 -10.48 13.23 4.24
N LEU A 83 -10.00 12.29 3.43
CA LEU A 83 -10.23 10.86 3.57
C LEU A 83 -8.98 10.17 4.07
N ARG A 84 -9.17 9.12 4.86
CA ARG A 84 -8.11 8.31 5.43
C ARG A 84 -8.33 6.86 5.07
N TYR A 85 -7.40 6.31 4.31
CA TYR A 85 -7.27 4.88 4.08
C TYR A 85 -6.45 4.24 5.20
N ARG A 86 -6.88 3.07 5.68
CA ARG A 86 -6.15 2.22 6.62
C ARG A 86 -6.25 0.76 6.23
N LEU A 87 -5.11 0.09 6.24
CA LEU A 87 -4.99 -1.34 5.99
C LEU A 87 -4.62 -2.07 7.29
N HIS A 88 -5.46 -3.00 7.71
CA HIS A 88 -5.28 -3.75 8.96
C HIS A 88 -5.39 -5.27 8.78
N ASN A 89 -5.91 -5.77 7.65
CA ASN A 89 -5.90 -7.20 7.39
C ASN A 89 -4.47 -7.65 7.06
N LYS A 90 -4.07 -8.79 7.62
CA LYS A 90 -2.70 -9.29 7.47
C LYS A 90 -2.38 -9.61 6.00
N GLU A 91 -3.30 -10.26 5.30
CA GLU A 91 -3.13 -10.67 3.90
C GLU A 91 -2.91 -9.46 2.99
N GLY A 92 -3.80 -8.45 3.06
CA GLY A 92 -3.67 -7.23 2.28
C GLY A 92 -2.37 -6.48 2.58
N LEU A 93 -1.97 -6.43 3.86
CA LEU A 93 -0.71 -5.82 4.26
C LEU A 93 0.50 -6.53 3.65
N LEU A 94 0.57 -7.87 3.72
CA LEU A 94 1.67 -8.64 3.14
C LEU A 94 1.76 -8.44 1.63
N ASN A 95 0.62 -8.46 0.93
CA ASN A 95 0.55 -8.22 -0.50
C ASN A 95 1.05 -6.81 -0.85
N LEU A 96 0.61 -5.79 -0.10
CA LEU A 96 1.06 -4.41 -0.31
C LEU A 96 2.56 -4.25 -0.07
N ILE A 97 3.09 -4.83 1.02
CA ILE A 97 4.53 -4.77 1.33
C ILE A 97 5.35 -5.39 0.21
N ASN A 98 4.97 -6.59 -0.25
CA ASN A 98 5.66 -7.26 -1.35
C ASN A 98 5.63 -6.45 -2.64
N ASP A 99 4.52 -5.75 -2.90
CA ASP A 99 4.34 -4.95 -4.10
C ASP A 99 5.15 -3.65 -4.10
N VAL A 100 5.31 -3.00 -2.95
CA VAL A 100 6.04 -1.72 -2.85
C VAL A 100 7.50 -1.89 -2.41
N ASN A 101 7.92 -3.11 -2.06
CA ASN A 101 9.30 -3.39 -1.69
C ASN A 101 10.26 -3.05 -2.84
N GLY A 102 11.30 -2.28 -2.54
CA GLY A 102 12.24 -1.76 -3.53
C GLY A 102 11.76 -0.53 -4.33
N GLU A 103 10.50 -0.11 -4.20
CA GLU A 103 9.96 1.04 -4.93
C GLU A 103 9.83 2.32 -4.07
N ILE A 104 9.74 2.19 -2.74
CA ILE A 104 9.71 3.31 -1.79
C ILE A 104 11.03 4.09 -1.83
N ARG A 105 10.96 5.42 -1.98
CA ARG A 105 12.12 6.32 -2.07
C ARG A 105 12.26 7.25 -0.87
N ASN A 106 11.19 7.52 -0.13
CA ASN A 106 11.25 8.39 1.04
C ASN A 106 11.96 7.66 2.20
N PRO A 107 13.11 8.17 2.70
CA PRO A 107 13.88 7.49 3.75
C PRO A 107 13.10 7.24 5.03
N ILE A 108 12.19 8.16 5.40
CA ILE A 108 11.36 7.99 6.59
C ILE A 108 10.37 6.83 6.37
N ARG A 109 9.79 6.71 5.18
CA ARG A 109 8.87 5.60 4.87
C ARG A 109 9.61 4.26 4.81
N LEU A 110 10.83 4.23 4.27
CA LEU A 110 11.69 3.04 4.29
C LEU A 110 11.97 2.54 5.70
N ILE A 111 12.34 3.44 6.61
CA ILE A 111 12.59 3.09 8.02
C ILE A 111 11.31 2.51 8.66
N GLN A 112 10.16 3.14 8.43
CA GLN A 112 8.89 2.66 8.97
C GLN A 112 8.48 1.30 8.39
N LEU A 113 8.68 1.08 7.08
CA LEU A 113 8.44 -0.18 6.41
C LEU A 113 9.33 -1.29 6.97
N ASN A 114 10.62 -1.01 7.18
CA ASN A 114 11.56 -1.96 7.78
C ASN A 114 11.09 -2.42 9.17
N TYR A 115 10.62 -1.51 10.02
CA TYR A 115 10.06 -1.91 11.32
C TYR A 115 8.84 -2.84 11.20
N ILE A 116 8.00 -2.64 10.18
CA ILE A 116 6.89 -3.56 9.90
C ILE A 116 7.44 -4.92 9.44
N CYS A 117 8.39 -4.95 8.51
CA CYS A 117 8.99 -6.20 8.02
C CYS A 117 9.60 -7.03 9.15
N LEU A 118 10.42 -6.40 10.01
CA LEU A 118 11.01 -7.05 11.19
C LEU A 118 9.94 -7.62 12.12
N LYS A 119 8.85 -6.88 12.33
CA LYS A 119 7.78 -7.31 13.22
C LYS A 119 7.00 -8.52 12.71
N TYR A 120 6.86 -8.64 11.39
CA TYR A 120 6.13 -9.74 10.76
C TYR A 120 7.04 -10.86 10.26
N ASN A 121 8.35 -10.79 10.53
CA ASN A 121 9.36 -11.71 10.03
C ASN A 121 9.32 -11.83 8.48
N ILE A 122 9.19 -10.68 7.82
CA ILE A 122 9.29 -10.56 6.36
C ILE A 122 10.75 -10.22 6.04
N THR A 123 11.43 -11.15 5.37
CA THR A 123 12.79 -11.02 4.83
C THR A 123 12.78 -10.50 3.41
#